data_AF-A0A3R5ZCU9-F1
#
_entry.id   AF-A0A3R5ZCU9-F1
#
_cell.length_a   1.000
_cell.length_b   1.000
_cell.length_c   1.000
_cell.angle_alpha   90.00
_cell.angle_beta   90.00
_cell.angle_gamma   90.00
#
_symmetry.space_group_name_H-M   'P 1'
#
loop_
_entity.id
_entity.type
_entity.pdbx_description
1 polymer ?
#
loop_
_entity_poly.entity_id
_entity_poly.type
_entity_poly.pdbx_seq_one_letter_code
_entity_poly.pdbx_strand_id
1 'polypeptide(L)'
;MTNSEKLLSSFSENYFYKELVYADLKFTPTGGTEVELADLIINLEDIILAIQLKERNEKDRTQDKNIEEKWLKKKCKKAKEQIKDTISYIASEKIFFINARGKKTIINPSAEVVPLVFHPLINSTF
;
A
#
# COMPACT_ATOMS: atom_id res chain seq x y z
N MET A 1 -5.04 12.72 0.61
CA MET A 1 -3.72 12.27 0.15
C MET A 1 -2.63 12.87 1.02
N THR A 2 -1.83 12.03 1.68
CA THR A 2 -0.63 12.44 2.43
C THR A 2 0.52 12.80 1.49
N ASN A 3 1.61 13.35 2.04
CA ASN A 3 2.79 13.69 1.23
C ASN A 3 3.51 12.45 0.72
N SER A 4 3.62 11.37 1.49
CA SER A 4 4.25 10.16 0.94
C SER A 4 3.33 9.42 -0.03
N GLU A 5 2.00 9.50 0.09
CA GLU A 5 1.11 9.00 -0.98
C GLU A 5 1.35 9.72 -2.31
N LYS A 6 1.55 11.06 -2.28
CA LYS A 6 1.95 11.83 -3.47
C LYS A 6 3.32 11.43 -4.00
N LEU A 7 4.30 11.25 -3.11
CA LEU A 7 5.64 10.81 -3.47
C LEU A 7 5.61 9.42 -4.10
N LEU A 8 4.80 8.50 -3.58
CA LEU A 8 4.71 7.13 -4.07
C LEU A 8 3.95 7.03 -5.38
N SER A 9 2.91 7.83 -5.55
CA SER A 9 2.28 8.01 -6.86
C SER A 9 3.28 8.55 -7.88
N SER A 10 4.05 9.58 -7.53
CA SER A 10 5.09 10.13 -8.42
C SER A 10 6.22 9.13 -8.72
N PHE A 11 6.69 8.40 -7.70
CA PHE A 11 7.72 7.37 -7.84
C PHE A 11 7.23 6.26 -8.78
N SER A 12 6.05 5.71 -8.51
CA SER A 12 5.51 4.62 -9.31
C SER A 12 5.29 5.03 -10.76
N GLU A 13 4.79 6.24 -11.04
CA GLU A 13 4.61 6.73 -12.41
C GLU A 13 5.91 7.04 -13.16
N ASN A 14 6.98 7.38 -12.44
CA ASN A 14 8.27 7.73 -13.06
C ASN A 14 9.14 6.49 -13.33
N TYR A 15 9.01 5.43 -12.52
CA TYR A 15 9.87 4.25 -12.60
C TYR A 15 9.16 3.00 -13.14
N PHE A 16 7.83 2.98 -13.15
CA PHE A 16 7.04 1.86 -13.66
C PHE A 16 6.04 2.33 -14.72
N TYR A 17 5.72 1.43 -15.65
CA TYR A 17 4.62 1.67 -16.59
C TYR A 17 3.31 1.82 -15.82
N LYS A 18 2.55 2.87 -16.13
CA LYS A 18 1.26 3.19 -15.48
C LYS A 18 0.26 2.03 -15.52
N GLU A 19 0.39 1.15 -16.51
CA GLU A 19 -0.39 -0.06 -16.69
C GLU A 19 -0.23 -1.08 -15.55
N LEU A 20 0.93 -1.05 -14.89
CA LEU A 20 1.35 -1.96 -13.82
C LEU A 20 1.06 -1.38 -12.43
N VAL A 21 0.71 -0.09 -12.34
CA VAL A 21 0.62 0.66 -11.08
C VAL A 21 -0.84 0.87 -10.67
N TYR A 22 -1.16 0.56 -9.40
CA TYR A 22 -2.49 0.67 -8.80
C TYR A 22 -2.39 1.34 -7.43
N ALA A 23 -3.00 2.52 -7.26
CA ALA A 23 -2.87 3.34 -6.03
C ALA A 23 -4.19 3.63 -5.30
N ASP A 24 -5.35 3.52 -5.97
CA ASP A 24 -6.67 3.64 -5.34
C ASP A 24 -7.27 2.25 -5.12
N LEU A 25 -6.74 1.56 -4.11
CA LEU A 25 -6.99 0.15 -3.86
C LEU A 25 -8.14 -0.07 -2.88
N LYS A 26 -9.27 0.56 -3.18
CA LYS A 26 -10.54 0.32 -2.49
C LYS A 26 -11.31 -0.74 -3.24
N PHE A 27 -11.76 -1.74 -2.49
CA PHE A 27 -12.45 -2.90 -3.05
C PHE A 27 -13.64 -3.26 -2.19
N THR A 28 -14.77 -3.53 -2.82
CA THR A 28 -15.96 -4.05 -2.12
C THR A 28 -16.13 -5.52 -2.48
N PRO A 29 -15.80 -6.46 -1.57
CA PRO A 29 -16.07 -7.88 -1.78
C PRO A 29 -17.56 -8.14 -1.97
N THR A 30 -17.86 -9.23 -2.65
CA THR A 30 -19.26 -9.58 -2.96
C THR A 30 -20.05 -9.80 -1.67
N GLY A 31 -21.05 -8.94 -1.41
CA GLY A 31 -21.88 -9.01 -0.20
C GLY A 31 -21.21 -8.47 1.07
N GLY A 32 -20.03 -7.84 0.97
CA GLY A 32 -19.32 -7.21 2.08
C GLY A 32 -19.37 -5.68 2.05
N THR A 33 -18.59 -5.07 2.95
CA THR A 33 -18.35 -3.61 2.99
C THR A 33 -17.06 -3.26 2.27
N GLU A 34 -16.92 -2.01 1.83
CA GLU A 34 -15.66 -1.52 1.24
C GLU A 34 -14.47 -1.78 2.18
N VAL A 35 -13.42 -2.37 1.62
CA VAL A 35 -12.15 -2.66 2.27
C VAL A 35 -11.06 -1.89 1.55
N GLU A 36 -10.15 -1.33 2.33
CA GLU A 36 -8.95 -0.66 1.85
C GLU A 36 -7.77 -1.64 1.94
N LEU A 37 -7.14 -1.91 0.81
CA LEU A 37 -5.98 -2.80 0.72
C LEU A 37 -4.68 -2.01 0.98
N ALA A 38 -3.55 -2.50 0.45
CA ALA A 38 -2.28 -1.78 0.48
C ALA A 38 -2.38 -0.40 -0.19
N ASP A 39 -1.44 0.51 0.11
CA ASP A 39 -1.45 1.86 -0.48
C ASP A 39 -1.05 1.86 -1.96
N LEU A 40 -0.20 0.92 -2.37
CA LEU A 40 0.20 0.76 -3.76
C LEU A 40 0.41 -0.73 -4.10
N ILE A 41 -0.07 -1.13 -5.26
CA ILE A 41 0.26 -2.41 -5.89
C ILE A 41 0.99 -2.15 -7.20
N ILE A 42 2.08 -2.88 -7.40
CA ILE A 42 2.76 -3.01 -8.70
C ILE A 42 2.57 -4.45 -9.17
N ASN A 43 1.83 -4.63 -10.27
CA ASN A 43 1.52 -5.93 -10.84
C ASN A 43 2.52 -6.27 -11.97
N LEU A 44 3.36 -7.28 -11.77
CA LEU A 44 4.32 -7.80 -12.74
C LEU A 44 3.90 -9.19 -13.25
N GLU A 45 2.59 -9.39 -13.39
CA GLU A 45 1.91 -10.64 -13.80
C GLU A 45 2.00 -11.77 -12.78
N ASP A 46 3.16 -12.40 -12.63
CA ASP A 46 3.37 -13.53 -11.72
C ASP A 46 3.88 -13.07 -10.35
N ILE A 47 4.31 -11.81 -10.23
CA ILE A 47 4.78 -11.21 -9.00
C ILE A 47 4.00 -9.92 -8.75
N ILE A 48 3.56 -9.72 -7.51
CA ILE A 48 2.87 -8.51 -7.06
C ILE A 48 3.67 -7.88 -5.93
N LEU A 49 4.08 -6.64 -6.11
CA LEU A 49 4.66 -5.85 -5.02
C LEU A 49 3.52 -5.12 -4.31
N ALA A 50 3.18 -5.55 -3.09
CA ALA A 50 2.19 -4.90 -2.25
C ALA A 50 2.90 -3.96 -1.27
N ILE A 51 2.76 -2.66 -1.49
CA ILE A 51 3.49 -1.62 -0.78
C ILE A 51 2.56 -0.90 0.19
N GLN A 52 2.94 -0.90 1.46
CA GLN A 52 2.27 -0.13 2.51
C GLN A 52 3.22 0.91 3.09
N LEU A 53 2.78 2.17 3.07
CA LEU A 53 3.39 3.27 3.80
C LEU A 53 2.77 3.45 5.17
N LYS A 54 3.60 3.84 6.12
CA LYS A 54 3.13 4.48 7.36
C LYS A 54 3.93 5.73 7.62
N GLU A 55 3.29 6.88 7.45
CA GLU A 55 3.85 8.18 7.81
C GLU A 55 3.50 8.59 9.23
N ARG A 56 4.40 9.37 9.84
CA ARG A 56 4.16 10.10 11.07
C ARG A 56 3.98 11.58 10.73
N ASN A 57 2.78 12.10 10.96
CA ASN A 57 2.53 13.55 10.87
C ASN A 57 3.49 14.29 11.80
N GLU A 58 4.14 15.33 11.29
CA GLU A 58 5.11 16.13 12.06
C GLU A 58 4.50 16.73 13.33
N LYS A 59 3.24 17.19 13.24
CA LYS A 59 2.51 17.78 14.37
C LYS A 59 2.25 16.80 15.51
N ASP A 60 2.22 15.50 15.22
CA ASP A 60 1.95 14.46 16.20
C ASP A 60 3.24 13.85 16.78
N ARG A 61 4.42 14.27 16.28
CA ARG A 61 5.73 13.78 16.74
C ARG A 61 6.04 14.32 18.13
N THR A 62 6.65 13.48 18.94
CA THR A 62 7.20 13.86 20.24
C THR A 62 8.66 13.44 20.36
N GLN A 63 9.40 14.13 21.24
CA GLN A 63 10.75 13.72 21.63
C GLN A 63 10.75 12.53 22.60
N ASP A 64 9.58 12.18 23.16
CA ASP A 64 9.43 11.00 24.01
C ASP A 64 9.56 9.72 23.18
N LYS A 65 10.71 9.05 23.34
CA LYS A 65 11.04 7.80 22.66
C LYS A 65 10.02 6.69 22.94
N ASN A 66 9.49 6.59 24.15
CA ASN A 66 8.56 5.52 24.52
C ASN A 66 7.21 5.68 23.81
N ILE A 67 6.76 6.93 23.64
CA ILE A 67 5.52 7.24 22.91
C ILE A 67 5.70 6.94 21.42
N GLU A 68 6.81 7.37 20.81
CA GLU A 68 7.09 7.10 19.40
C GLU A 68 7.27 5.60 19.13
N GLU A 69 7.96 4.86 20.00
CA GLU A 69 8.09 3.40 19.85
C GLU A 69 6.74 2.68 19.93
N LYS A 70 5.88 3.06 20.89
CA LYS A 70 4.52 2.48 21.00
C LYS A 70 3.68 2.80 19.76
N TRP A 71 3.75 4.04 19.29
CA TRP A 71 3.07 4.45 18.07
C TRP A 71 3.56 3.64 16.85
N LEU A 72 4.87 3.52 16.67
CA LEU A 72 5.48 2.79 15.56
C LEU A 72 5.07 1.30 15.60
N LYS A 73 5.16 0.65 16.76
CA LYS A 73 4.71 -0.74 16.95
C LYS A 73 3.25 -0.92 16.56
N LYS A 74 2.36 0.00 16.96
CA LYS A 74 0.94 -0.03 16.60
C LYS A 74 0.74 0.12 15.08
N LYS A 75 1.47 1.03 14.43
CA LYS A 75 1.38 1.25 12.98
C LYS A 75 1.93 0.08 12.17
N CYS A 76 3.05 -0.50 12.59
CA CYS A 76 3.60 -1.70 11.98
C CYS A 76 2.64 -2.89 12.10
N LYS A 77 1.95 -3.04 13.24
CA LYS A 77 0.91 -4.08 13.38
C LYS A 77 -0.22 -3.88 12.38
N LYS A 78 -0.75 -2.66 12.27
CA LYS A 78 -1.81 -2.34 11.30
C LYS A 78 -1.35 -2.53 9.85
N ALA A 79 -0.13 -2.14 9.52
CA ALA A 79 0.44 -2.34 8.18
C ALA A 79 0.52 -3.83 7.82
N LYS A 80 0.95 -4.68 8.77
CA LYS A 80 0.99 -6.13 8.57
C LYS A 80 -0.41 -6.72 8.39
N GLU A 81 -1.41 -6.22 9.12
CA GLU A 81 -2.81 -6.63 8.95
C GLU A 81 -3.33 -6.27 7.55
N GLN A 82 -3.14 -5.02 7.10
CA GLN A 82 -3.55 -4.59 5.76
C GLN A 82 -2.87 -5.40 4.64
N ILE A 83 -1.58 -5.72 4.79
CA ILE A 83 -0.86 -6.57 3.84
C ILE A 83 -1.43 -7.99 3.83
N LYS A 84 -1.75 -8.58 4.99
CA LYS A 84 -2.36 -9.91 5.08
C LYS A 84 -3.73 -9.94 4.41
N ASP A 85 -4.53 -8.90 4.62
CA ASP A 85 -5.83 -8.77 3.98
C ASP A 85 -5.65 -8.66 2.46
N THR A 86 -4.72 -7.82 2.00
CA THR A 86 -4.37 -7.68 0.57
C THR A 86 -4.00 -9.01 -0.06
N ILE A 87 -3.11 -9.79 0.57
CA ILE A 87 -2.70 -11.12 0.09
C ILE A 87 -3.92 -12.06 0.02
N SER A 88 -4.71 -12.09 1.09
CA SER A 88 -5.86 -12.98 1.20
C SER A 88 -6.89 -12.68 0.11
N TYR A 89 -7.22 -11.40 -0.09
CA TYR A 89 -8.18 -10.97 -1.09
C TYR A 89 -7.69 -11.27 -2.52
N ILE A 90 -6.43 -10.97 -2.85
CA ILE A 90 -5.86 -11.28 -4.17
C ILE A 90 -5.96 -12.78 -4.47
N ALA A 91 -5.70 -13.63 -3.47
CA ALA A 91 -5.75 -15.08 -3.63
C ALA A 91 -7.18 -15.65 -3.70
N SER A 92 -8.14 -15.05 -2.96
CA SER A 92 -9.48 -15.62 -2.80
C SER A 92 -10.49 -15.16 -3.85
N GLU A 93 -10.31 -13.98 -4.43
CA GLU A 93 -11.29 -13.38 -5.33
C GLU A 93 -10.66 -12.90 -6.64
N LYS A 94 -11.44 -12.94 -7.73
CA LYS A 94 -11.07 -12.22 -8.96
C LYS A 94 -11.31 -10.74 -8.73
N ILE A 95 -10.29 -10.04 -8.27
CA ILE A 95 -10.37 -8.61 -8.04
C ILE A 95 -10.08 -7.85 -9.32
N PHE A 96 -10.86 -6.81 -9.55
CA PHE A 96 -10.62 -5.85 -10.61
C PHE A 96 -10.12 -4.55 -9.99
N PHE A 97 -9.00 -4.05 -10.50
CA PHE A 97 -8.51 -2.72 -10.16
C PHE A 97 -8.42 -1.86 -11.41
N ILE A 98 -8.46 -0.55 -11.19
CA ILE A 98 -8.20 0.45 -12.22
C ILE A 98 -6.74 0.85 -12.09
N ASN A 99 -5.95 0.61 -13.14
CA ASN A 99 -4.55 1.04 -13.14
C ASN A 99 -4.42 2.56 -13.33
N ALA A 100 -3.21 3.10 -13.19
CA ALA A 100 -2.95 4.53 -13.35
C ALA A 100 -3.22 5.08 -14.76
N ARG A 101 -3.53 4.22 -15.75
CA ARG A 101 -4.03 4.61 -17.09
C ARG A 101 -5.55 4.65 -17.19
N GLY A 102 -6.28 4.31 -16.13
CA GLY A 102 -7.74 4.23 -16.13
C GLY A 102 -8.30 2.93 -16.72
N LYS A 103 -7.45 1.92 -16.98
CA LYS A 103 -7.89 0.63 -17.53
C LYS A 103 -8.17 -0.35 -16.39
N LYS A 104 -9.31 -1.03 -16.50
CA LYS A 104 -9.70 -2.12 -15.61
C LYS A 104 -8.89 -3.37 -15.94
N THR A 105 -8.22 -3.93 -14.95
CA THR A 105 -7.35 -5.11 -15.10
C THR A 105 -7.70 -6.14 -14.02
N ILE A 106 -7.58 -7.42 -14.39
CA ILE A 106 -7.69 -8.54 -13.45
C ILE A 106 -6.28 -8.88 -12.97
N ILE A 107 -6.12 -8.99 -11.67
CA ILE A 107 -4.87 -9.47 -11.07
C ILE A 107 -4.86 -11.00 -11.07
N ASN A 108 -3.71 -11.60 -11.39
CA ASN A 108 -3.51 -13.03 -11.32
C ASN A 108 -3.60 -13.49 -9.84
N PRO A 109 -4.61 -14.28 -9.45
CA PRO A 109 -4.76 -14.72 -8.06
C PRO A 109 -3.68 -15.70 -7.61
N SER A 110 -2.93 -16.28 -8.56
CA SER A 110 -1.81 -17.19 -8.28
C SER A 110 -0.45 -16.48 -8.23
N ALA A 111 -0.40 -15.17 -8.41
CA ALA A 111 0.84 -14.42 -8.35
C ALA A 111 1.46 -14.43 -6.94
N GLU A 112 2.78 -14.48 -6.89
CA GLU A 112 3.52 -14.34 -5.65
C GLU A 112 3.44 -12.89 -5.16
N VAL A 113 2.86 -12.69 -3.97
CA VAL A 113 2.78 -11.36 -3.37
C VAL A 113 3.99 -11.12 -2.47
N VAL A 114 4.81 -10.14 -2.85
CA VAL A 114 5.95 -9.66 -2.07
C VAL A 114 5.52 -8.44 -1.25
N PRO A 115 5.41 -8.56 0.08
CA PRO A 115 4.98 -7.46 0.93
C PRO A 115 6.14 -6.52 1.26
N LEU A 116 5.93 -5.22 1.02
CA LEU A 116 6.89 -4.17 1.34
C LEU A 116 6.25 -3.14 2.27
N VAL A 117 6.76 -3.01 3.49
CA VAL A 117 6.30 -2.00 4.45
C VAL A 117 7.38 -0.95 4.62
N PHE A 118 7.09 0.27 4.19
CA PHE A 118 8.00 1.41 4.35
C PHE A 118 7.52 2.33 5.45
N HIS A 119 8.46 2.66 6.33
CA HIS A 119 8.31 3.75 7.29
C HIS A 119 9.40 4.77 7.00
N PRO A 120 9.09 5.85 6.25
CA PRO A 120 10.05 6.93 6.07
C PRO A 120 10.30 7.59 7.43
N LEU A 121 11.46 7.34 7.99
CA LEU A 121 12.03 8.17 9.05
C LEU A 121 12.37 9.51 8.39
N ILE A 122 11.45 10.48 8.44
CA ILE A 122 11.78 11.85 8.02
C ILE A 122 12.70 12.42 9.10
N ASN A 123 13.98 12.07 9.02
CA ASN A 123 15.09 12.66 9.75
C ASN A 123 16.22 12.81 8.72
N SER A 124 16.19 13.88 7.94
CA SER A 124 17.37 14.61 7.46
C SER A 124 16.98 15.52 6.31
N THR A 125 17.12 16.82 6.56
CA THR A 125 17.74 17.75 5.61
C THR A 125 18.70 17.02 4.66
N PHE A 126 18.39 17.04 3.37
CA PHE A 126 19.38 16.92 2.30
C PHE A 126 19.68 18.33 1.79
#